data_AF-A0A3S3QDV1-F1
#
_entry.id   AF-A0A3S3QDV1-F1
#
_cell.length_a   1.000
_cell.length_b   1.000
_cell.length_c   1.000
_cell.angle_alpha   90.00
_cell.angle_beta   90.00
_cell.angle_gamma   90.00
#
_symmetry.space_group_name_H-M   'P 1'
#
loop_
_entity.id
_entity.type
_entity.pdbx_description
1 polymer ?
#
loop_
_entity_poly.entity_id
_entity_poly.type
_entity_poly.pdbx_seq_one_letter_code
_entity_poly.pdbx_strand_id
1 'polypeptide(L)'
;MPKIGLSRQRIDRWFSENNIVPDVYAEVAGNEAIIAMVSLGCGVGVVPLLVLEKSPAREQVNPLKPSPWLAPFSIAICTMRKKNRSPQVQAFWEIAKQLAAE
;
A
#
# COMPACT_ATOMS: atom_id res chain seq x y z
N MET A 1 -0.91 5.59 11.33
CA MET A 1 -1.15 4.14 11.07
C MET A 1 -2.42 3.95 10.24
N PRO A 2 -2.52 2.94 9.36
CA PRO A 2 -3.78 2.65 8.65
C PRO A 2 -4.86 2.23 9.64
N LYS A 3 -6.07 2.81 9.53
CA LYS A 3 -7.17 2.52 10.46
C LYS A 3 -7.74 1.11 10.30
N ILE A 4 -7.90 0.64 9.07
CA ILE A 4 -8.59 -0.62 8.73
C ILE A 4 -7.93 -1.35 7.56
N GLY A 5 -8.43 -2.56 7.27
CA GLY A 5 -8.09 -3.33 6.07
C GLY A 5 -6.83 -4.20 6.21
N LEU A 6 -6.39 -4.77 5.10
CA LEU A 6 -5.28 -5.72 5.06
C LEU A 6 -3.96 -5.12 5.57
N SER A 7 -3.69 -3.84 5.26
CA SER A 7 -2.52 -3.14 5.77
C SER A 7 -2.50 -3.11 7.30
N ARG A 8 -3.63 -2.74 7.92
CA ARG A 8 -3.76 -2.71 9.38
C ARG A 8 -3.49 -4.09 9.99
N GLN A 9 -4.15 -5.12 9.48
CA GLN A 9 -3.99 -6.49 9.97
C GLN A 9 -2.55 -7.00 9.86
N ARG A 10 -1.86 -6.69 8.76
CA ARG A 10 -0.46 -7.09 8.54
C ARG A 10 0.51 -6.35 9.46
N ILE A 11 0.29 -5.05 9.68
CA ILE A 11 1.12 -4.24 10.59
C ILE A 11 0.96 -4.71 12.03
N ASP A 12 -0.27 -4.93 12.49
CA ASP A 12 -0.52 -5.45 13.85
C ASP A 12 0.18 -6.80 14.07
N ARG A 13 0.05 -7.70 13.09
CA ARG A 13 0.73 -9.00 13.13
C ARG A 13 2.25 -8.82 13.17
N TRP A 14 2.80 -7.97 12.31
CA TRP A 14 4.24 -7.71 12.26
C TRP A 14 4.76 -7.18 13.60
N PHE A 15 4.08 -6.22 14.22
CA PHE A 15 4.46 -5.74 15.55
C PHE A 15 4.38 -6.84 16.61
N SER A 16 3.30 -7.62 16.60
CA SER A 16 3.12 -8.75 17.52
C SER A 16 4.21 -9.82 17.36
N GLU A 17 4.56 -10.20 16.14
CA GLU A 17 5.61 -11.20 15.84
C GLU A 17 7.00 -10.72 16.26
N ASN A 18 7.22 -9.40 16.31
CA ASN A 18 8.48 -8.79 16.73
C ASN A 18 8.49 -8.36 18.20
N ASN A 19 7.44 -8.67 18.99
CA ASN A 19 7.29 -8.25 20.39
C ASN A 19 7.40 -6.73 20.59
N ILE A 20 6.88 -5.96 19.64
CA ILE A 20 6.86 -4.49 19.70
C ILE A 20 5.45 -4.03 20.04
N VAL A 21 5.32 -3.16 21.05
CA VAL A 21 4.08 -2.43 21.33
C VAL A 21 4.25 -1.01 20.76
N PRO A 22 3.58 -0.67 19.64
CA PRO A 22 3.73 0.65 19.05
C PRO A 22 3.00 1.72 19.88
N ASP A 23 3.63 2.89 20.03
CA ASP A 23 2.93 4.09 20.49
C ASP A 23 2.19 4.74 19.31
N VAL A 24 0.86 4.61 19.29
CA VAL A 24 0.05 5.00 18.14
C VAL A 24 -0.39 6.45 18.28
N TYR A 25 0.36 7.35 17.64
CA TYR A 25 0.02 8.78 17.57
C TYR A 25 -1.35 9.03 16.90
N ALA A 26 -1.61 8.41 15.74
CA ALA A 26 -2.86 8.56 15.01
C ALA A 26 -3.16 7.39 14.06
N GLU A 27 -4.45 7.14 13.86
CA GLU A 27 -4.99 6.23 12.86
C GLU A 27 -5.77 7.00 11.79
N VAL A 28 -5.44 6.77 10.52
CA VAL A 28 -6.04 7.50 9.39
C VAL A 28 -6.54 6.54 8.32
N ALA A 29 -7.52 6.99 7.54
CA ALA A 29 -8.21 6.15 6.56
C ALA A 29 -7.42 5.96 5.24
N GLY A 30 -6.54 6.91 4.88
CA GLY A 30 -5.85 6.93 3.59
C GLY A 30 -4.34 7.09 3.71
N ASN A 31 -3.60 6.52 2.75
CA ASN A 31 -2.14 6.56 2.72
C ASN A 31 -1.58 7.98 2.58
N GLU A 32 -2.22 8.87 1.81
CA GLU A 32 -1.77 10.26 1.66
C GLU A 32 -1.79 11.02 2.98
N ALA A 33 -2.79 10.75 3.84
CA ALA A 33 -2.83 11.34 5.17
C ALA A 33 -1.68 10.84 6.04
N ILE A 34 -1.27 9.57 5.90
CA ILE A 34 -0.09 9.04 6.60
C ILE A 34 1.17 9.77 6.13
N ILE A 35 1.36 9.92 4.82
CA ILE A 35 2.56 10.55 4.24
C ILE A 35 2.64 12.02 4.68
N ALA A 36 1.53 12.77 4.60
CA ALA A 36 1.48 14.16 5.04
C ALA A 36 1.81 14.33 6.54
N MET A 37 1.31 13.43 7.38
CA MET A 37 1.62 13.46 8.82
C MET A 37 3.11 13.17 9.08
N VAL A 38 3.70 12.21 8.35
CA VAL A 38 5.12 11.89 8.48
C VAL A 38 5.99 13.04 7.97
N SER A 39 5.64 13.69 6.85
CA SER A 39 6.41 14.83 6.33
C SER A 39 6.37 16.05 7.26
N LEU A 40 5.35 16.16 8.11
CA LEU A 40 5.25 17.18 9.16
C LEU A 40 5.98 16.80 10.45
N GLY A 41 6.62 15.61 10.51
CA GLY A 41 7.37 15.14 11.67
C GLY A 41 6.51 14.44 12.74
N CYS A 42 5.27 14.05 12.45
CA CYS A 42 4.40 13.33 13.40
C CYS A 42 4.77 11.85 13.59
N GLY A 43 6.05 11.49 13.49
CA GLY A 43 6.57 10.13 13.70
C GLY A 43 6.69 9.30 12.43
N VAL A 44 6.45 7.99 12.54
CA VAL A 44 6.65 6.99 11.47
C VAL A 44 5.31 6.47 10.97
N GLY A 45 5.21 6.28 9.65
CA GLY A 45 4.05 5.73 8.96
C GLY A 45 4.39 4.50 8.15
N VAL A 46 3.40 3.64 7.93
CA VAL A 46 3.53 2.47 7.04
C VAL A 46 2.55 2.63 5.87
N VAL A 47 3.10 2.68 4.66
CA VAL A 47 2.35 2.78 3.40
C VAL A 47 3.01 1.87 2.35
N PRO A 48 2.28 1.42 1.32
CA PRO A 48 2.92 0.75 0.18
C PRO A 48 3.94 1.67 -0.49
N LEU A 49 5.12 1.12 -0.83
CA LEU A 49 6.22 1.91 -1.43
C LEU A 49 5.75 2.67 -2.68
N LEU A 50 4.99 2.01 -3.56
CA LEU A 50 4.44 2.62 -4.77
C LEU A 50 3.65 3.91 -4.50
N VAL A 51 2.97 4.00 -3.35
CA VAL A 51 2.20 5.20 -2.99
C VAL A 51 3.15 6.34 -2.62
N LEU A 52 4.17 6.06 -1.79
CA LEU A 52 5.19 7.06 -1.45
C LEU A 52 5.92 7.55 -2.72
N GLU A 53 6.25 6.64 -3.63
CA GLU A 53 6.97 6.98 -4.86
C GLU A 53 6.21 7.93 -5.79
N LYS A 54 4.87 7.91 -5.73
CA LYS A 54 3.98 8.78 -6.50
C LYS A 54 3.50 10.01 -5.73
N SER A 55 3.88 10.14 -4.45
CA SER A 55 3.45 11.25 -3.60
C SER A 55 4.26 12.51 -3.88
N PRO A 56 3.64 13.71 -3.89
CA PRO A 56 4.38 14.97 -4.00
C PRO A 56 5.29 15.25 -2.79
N ALA A 57 5.06 14.57 -1.67
CA ALA A 57 5.85 14.71 -0.44
C ALA A 57 7.00 13.69 -0.34
N ARG A 58 7.31 12.93 -1.41
CA ARG A 58 8.36 11.89 -1.43
C ARG A 58 9.69 12.36 -0.85
N GLU A 59 10.20 13.51 -1.31
CA GLU A 59 11.51 14.03 -0.91
C GLU A 59 11.56 14.53 0.55
N GLN A 60 10.39 14.66 1.21
CA GLN A 60 10.29 15.09 2.61
C GLN A 60 10.24 13.89 3.58
N VAL A 61 10.23 12.67 3.07
CA VAL A 61 10.08 11.45 3.86
C VAL A 61 11.19 10.46 3.51
N ASN A 62 11.86 9.93 4.53
CA ASN A 62 12.89 8.92 4.35
C ASN A 62 12.33 7.50 4.55
N PRO A 63 12.40 6.61 3.54
CA PRO A 63 11.98 5.22 3.69
C PRO A 63 12.86 4.46 4.69
N LEU A 64 12.22 3.77 5.64
CA LEU A 64 12.90 2.85 6.55
C LEU A 64 12.97 1.43 5.94
N LYS A 65 14.03 0.69 6.28
CA LYS A 65 14.26 -0.68 5.82
C LYS A 65 14.19 -1.65 7.00
N PRO A 66 12.99 -1.99 7.50
CA PRO A 66 12.85 -2.88 8.65
C PRO A 66 13.32 -4.31 8.32
N SER A 67 13.77 -5.03 9.35
CA SER A 67 14.04 -6.47 9.28
C SER A 67 13.29 -7.15 10.43
N PRO A 68 12.37 -8.08 10.16
CA PRO A 68 11.93 -8.55 8.84
C PRO A 68 11.09 -7.50 8.09
N TRP A 69 11.00 -7.62 6.76
CA TRP A 69 10.08 -6.79 5.97
C TRP A 69 8.62 -7.23 6.15
N LEU A 70 7.70 -6.27 6.01
CA LEU A 70 6.27 -6.57 5.87
C LEU A 70 6.01 -7.31 4.55
N ALA A 71 5.07 -8.27 4.58
CA ALA A 71 4.68 -9.00 3.37
C ALA A 71 4.15 -8.05 2.28
N PRO A 72 4.63 -8.19 1.02
CA PRO A 72 4.23 -7.30 -0.08
C PRO A 72 2.76 -7.52 -0.47
N PHE A 73 2.17 -6.51 -1.12
CA PHE A 73 0.84 -6.63 -1.71
C PHE A 73 0.94 -7.28 -3.09
N SER A 74 0.11 -8.30 -3.32
CA SER A 74 -0.12 -8.84 -4.66
C SER A 74 -1.34 -8.13 -5.25
N ILE A 75 -1.14 -7.47 -6.39
CA ILE A 75 -2.21 -6.78 -7.13
C ILE A 75 -2.49 -7.60 -8.38
N ALA A 76 -3.76 -7.80 -8.69
CA ALA A 76 -4.19 -8.48 -9.90
C ALA A 76 -5.41 -7.76 -10.48
N ILE A 77 -5.49 -7.76 -11.81
CA ILE A 77 -6.70 -7.39 -12.51
C ILE A 77 -7.63 -8.60 -12.49
N CYS A 78 -8.92 -8.38 -12.29
CA CYS A 78 -9.93 -9.43 -12.34
C CYS A 78 -11.21 -8.94 -13.01
N THR A 79 -11.97 -9.87 -13.58
CA THR A 79 -13.30 -9.59 -14.14
C THR A 79 -14.26 -10.71 -13.78
N MET A 80 -15.55 -10.41 -13.77
CA MET A 80 -16.55 -11.46 -13.65
C MET A 80 -16.51 -12.35 -14.89
N ARG A 81 -16.55 -13.68 -14.70
CA ARG A 81 -16.48 -14.65 -15.80
C ARG A 81 -17.49 -14.35 -16.93
N LYS A 82 -18.71 -13.94 -16.58
CA LYS A 82 -19.77 -13.56 -17.55
C LYS A 82 -19.42 -12.35 -18.42
N LYS A 83 -18.56 -11.45 -17.95
CA LYS A 83 -18.14 -10.23 -18.66
C LYS A 83 -16.92 -10.47 -19.56
N ASN A 84 -16.30 -11.64 -19.49
CA ASN A 84 -15.09 -11.95 -20.27
C ASN A 84 -15.32 -12.07 -21.79
N ARG A 85 -16.59 -12.17 -22.23
CA ARG A 85 -16.98 -12.13 -23.64
C ARG A 85 -17.25 -10.70 -24.16
N SER A 86 -17.26 -9.70 -23.28
CA SER A 86 -17.49 -8.31 -23.68
C SER A 86 -16.28 -7.82 -24.49
N PRO A 87 -16.46 -7.29 -25.70
CA PRO A 87 -15.35 -6.78 -26.51
C PRO A 87 -14.52 -5.73 -25.77
N GLN A 88 -15.16 -4.88 -24.96
CA GLN A 88 -14.49 -3.84 -24.15
C GLN A 88 -13.60 -4.43 -23.05
N VAL A 89 -14.05 -5.52 -22.41
CA VAL A 89 -13.28 -6.21 -21.37
C VAL A 89 -12.10 -6.93 -22.00
N GLN A 90 -12.27 -7.54 -23.18
CA GLN A 90 -11.17 -8.15 -23.92
C GLN A 90 -10.13 -7.11 -24.37
N ALA A 91 -10.57 -5.97 -24.91
CA ALA A 91 -9.66 -4.89 -25.28
C ALA A 91 -8.86 -4.38 -24.08
N PHE A 92 -9.51 -4.20 -22.93
CA PHE A 92 -8.82 -3.85 -21.68
C PHE A 92 -7.79 -4.90 -21.26
N TRP A 93 -8.13 -6.19 -21.38
CA TRP A 93 -7.20 -7.28 -21.07
C TRP A 93 -5.96 -7.27 -21.96
N GLU A 94 -6.11 -7.05 -23.27
CA GLU A 94 -4.97 -7.00 -24.18
C GLU A 94 -4.04 -5.85 -23.85
N ILE A 95 -4.57 -4.65 -23.59
CA ILE A 95 -3.77 -3.49 -23.15
C ILE A 95 -3.08 -3.79 -21.81
N ALA A 96 -3.80 -4.35 -20.85
CA ALA A 96 -3.25 -4.67 -19.54
C ALA A 96 -2.12 -5.71 -19.61
N LYS A 97 -2.24 -6.74 -20.46
CA LYS A 97 -1.18 -7.73 -20.68
C LYS A 97 0.04 -7.11 -21.34
N GLN A 98 -0.16 -6.23 -22.31
CA GLN A 98 0.92 -5.52 -22.99
C GLN A 98 1.72 -4.67 -22.00
N LEU A 99 1.04 -3.87 -21.17
CA LEU A 99 1.69 -3.01 -20.18
C LEU A 99 2.30 -3.79 -19.00
N ALA A 100 1.83 -5.00 -18.71
CA ALA A 100 2.38 -5.84 -17.64
C ALA A 100 3.60 -6.66 -18.06
N ALA A 101 3.92 -6.71 -19.36
CA ALA A 101 5.08 -7.42 -19.91
C ALA A 101 6.31 -6.52 -20.08
N GLU A 102 6.16 -5.21 -19.84
CA GLU A 102 7.22 -4.19 -19.77
C GLU A 102 7.68 -3.97 -18.33
#